data_AF-A0A6B3GAI0-F1
#
_entry.id   AF-A0A6B3GAI0-F1
#
_cell.length_a   1.000
_cell.length_b   1.000
_cell.length_c   1.000
_cell.angle_alpha   90.00
_cell.angle_beta   90.00
_cell.angle_gamma   90.00
#
_symmetry.space_group_name_H-M   'P 1'
#
loop_
_entity.id
_entity.type
_entity.pdbx_description
1 polymer ?
#
loop_
_entity_poly.entity_id
_entity_poly.type
_entity_poly.pdbx_seq_one_letter_code
_entity_poly.pdbx_strand_id
1 'polypeptide(L)'
;MPIRRPGNALPFLLLGAFRALIDELHRQLAEQGHPELQPAHGFALQMISRGGSITDLGRRLGVTKQAAHKTVIGLEGLGYARRQPSSTDRRRT
;
A
#
# COMPACT_ATOMS: atom_id res chain seq x y z
N MET A 1 32.30 -27.75 -11.44
CA MET A 1 31.93 -27.54 -10.02
C MET A 1 30.46 -27.12 -10.00
N PRO A 2 29.54 -27.80 -9.30
CA PRO A 2 28.16 -27.33 -9.24
C PRO A 2 28.14 -26.00 -8.48
N ILE A 3 27.55 -24.97 -9.09
CA ILE A 3 27.37 -23.66 -8.42
C ILE A 3 26.38 -23.90 -7.30
N ARG A 4 26.89 -24.17 -6.10
CA ARG A 4 26.09 -24.33 -4.90
C ARG A 4 25.48 -22.96 -4.61
N ARG A 5 24.19 -22.80 -4.89
CA ARG A 5 23.48 -21.56 -4.59
C ARG A 5 23.72 -21.24 -3.11
N PRO A 6 24.17 -20.02 -2.77
CA PRO A 6 24.43 -19.68 -1.37
C PRO A 6 23.13 -19.86 -0.58
N GLY A 7 23.21 -20.30 0.68
CA GLY A 7 22.04 -20.68 1.47
C GLY A 7 21.00 -19.56 1.68
N ASN A 8 21.36 -18.32 1.35
CA ASN A 8 20.52 -17.13 1.38
C ASN A 8 19.90 -16.77 0.01
N ALA A 9 20.18 -17.52 -1.06
CA ALA A 9 19.71 -17.20 -2.41
C ALA A 9 18.17 -17.20 -2.51
N LEU A 10 17.49 -18.09 -1.80
CA LEU A 10 16.03 -18.20 -1.85
C LEU A 10 15.33 -16.91 -1.37
N PRO A 11 15.63 -16.34 -0.18
CA PRO A 11 15.12 -15.04 0.22
C PRO A 11 15.32 -13.92 -0.81
N PHE A 12 16.51 -13.83 -1.42
CA PHE A 12 16.79 -12.79 -2.42
C PHE A 12 16.06 -13.02 -3.74
N LEU A 13 15.91 -14.27 -4.18
CA LEU A 13 15.13 -14.61 -5.36
C LEU A 13 13.64 -14.32 -5.15
N LEU A 14 13.09 -14.62 -3.98
CA LEU A 14 11.70 -14.28 -3.63
C LEU A 14 11.50 -12.76 -3.59
N LEU A 15 12.43 -12.01 -3.00
CA LEU A 15 12.38 -10.55 -3.00
C LEU A 15 12.47 -9.97 -4.42
N GLY A 16 13.33 -10.54 -5.27
CA GLY A 16 13.47 -10.14 -6.67
C GLY A 16 12.21 -10.43 -7.48
N ALA A 17 11.63 -11.62 -7.35
CA ALA A 17 10.38 -11.99 -8.01
C ALA A 17 9.21 -11.10 -7.56
N PHE A 18 9.12 -10.81 -6.26
CA PHE A 18 8.12 -9.89 -5.72
C PHE A 18 8.26 -8.48 -6.31
N ARG A 19 9.48 -7.94 -6.39
CA ARG A 19 9.74 -6.64 -7.03
C ARG A 19 9.30 -6.61 -8.49
N ALA A 20 9.70 -7.61 -9.28
CA ALA A 20 9.33 -7.69 -10.69
C ALA A 20 7.81 -7.73 -10.92
N LEU A 21 7.08 -8.50 -10.10
CA LEU A 21 5.61 -8.56 -10.16
C LEU A 21 4.97 -7.21 -9.82
N ILE A 22 5.50 -6.53 -8.80
CA ILE A 22 5.02 -5.21 -8.40
C ILE A 22 5.29 -4.19 -9.50
N ASP A 23 6.49 -4.15 -10.07
CA ASP A 23 6.84 -3.17 -11.12
C ASP A 23 5.94 -3.32 -12.35
N GLU A 24 5.71 -4.56 -12.79
CA GLU A 24 4.83 -4.86 -13.93
C GLU A 24 3.37 -4.47 -13.68
N LEU A 25 2.84 -4.74 -12.47
CA LEU A 25 1.51 -4.29 -12.09
C LEU A 25 1.35 -2.77 -12.20
N HIS A 26 2.36 -2.01 -11.78
CA HIS A 26 2.30 -0.54 -11.82
C HIS A 26 2.45 0.00 -13.23
N ARG A 27 3.26 -0.65 -14.07
CA ARG A 27 3.33 -0.35 -15.50
C ARG A 27 1.93 -0.48 -16.14
N GLN A 28 1.22 -1.57 -15.87
CA GLN A 28 -0.14 -1.78 -16.38
C GLN A 28 -1.15 -0.76 -15.85
N LEU A 29 -1.08 -0.42 -14.56
CA LEU A 29 -1.94 0.63 -13.98
C LEU A 29 -1.69 2.00 -14.62
N ALA A 30 -0.43 2.34 -14.89
CA ALA A 30 -0.08 3.58 -15.58
C ALA A 30 -0.66 3.61 -17.01
N GLU A 31 -0.57 2.51 -17.74
CA GLU A 31 -1.17 2.36 -19.08
C GLU A 31 -2.69 2.47 -19.07
N GLN A 32 -3.34 2.11 -17.96
CA GLN A 32 -4.78 2.24 -17.76
C GLN A 32 -5.22 3.63 -17.27
N GLY A 33 -4.31 4.60 -17.20
CA GLY A 33 -4.62 5.99 -16.79
C GLY A 33 -4.42 6.28 -15.30
N HIS A 34 -3.70 5.41 -14.59
CA HIS A 34 -3.39 5.58 -13.16
C HIS A 34 -1.87 5.73 -12.88
N PRO A 35 -1.16 6.68 -13.53
CA PRO A 35 0.30 6.80 -13.42
C PRO A 35 0.80 7.21 -12.02
N GLU A 36 -0.06 7.85 -11.23
CA GLU A 36 0.24 8.33 -9.88
C GLU A 36 0.20 7.21 -8.81
N LEU A 37 -0.34 6.04 -9.15
CA LEU A 37 -0.38 4.89 -8.24
C LEU A 37 1.00 4.27 -8.14
N GLN A 38 1.70 4.52 -7.04
CA GLN A 38 2.94 3.84 -6.67
C GLN A 38 2.69 2.45 -6.05
N PRO A 39 3.68 1.54 -6.09
CA PRO A 39 3.70 0.26 -5.34
C PRO A 39 3.16 0.29 -3.92
N ALA A 40 3.51 1.31 -3.17
CA ALA A 40 3.09 1.46 -1.78
C ALA A 40 1.57 1.67 -1.61
N HIS A 41 0.88 2.14 -2.67
CA HIS A 41 -0.55 2.44 -2.63
C HIS A 41 -1.45 1.21 -2.78
N GLY A 42 -1.00 0.17 -3.48
CA GLY A 42 -1.83 -1.03 -3.74
C GLY A 42 -2.30 -1.73 -2.46
N PHE A 43 -1.37 -1.95 -1.51
CA PHE A 43 -1.74 -2.53 -0.20
C PHE A 43 -2.62 -1.60 0.62
N ALA A 44 -2.37 -0.29 0.57
CA ALA A 44 -3.19 0.69 1.28
C ALA A 44 -4.63 0.73 0.75
N LEU A 45 -4.83 0.65 -0.57
CA LEU A 45 -6.14 0.58 -1.20
C LEU A 45 -6.94 -0.65 -0.74
N GLN A 46 -6.31 -1.83 -0.69
CA GLN A 46 -6.96 -3.04 -0.17
C GLN A 46 -7.34 -2.94 1.32
N MET A 47 -6.57 -2.22 2.11
CA MET A 47 -6.88 -2.05 3.53
C MET A 47 -7.93 -0.95 3.78
N ILE A 48 -7.97 0.07 2.93
CA ILE A 48 -8.98 1.13 2.93
C ILE A 48 -10.33 0.61 2.44
N SER A 49 -10.37 -0.30 1.46
CA SER A 49 -11.62 -0.89 0.97
C SER A 49 -12.39 -1.67 2.04
N ARG A 50 -11.69 -2.12 3.10
CA ARG A 50 -12.28 -2.75 4.30
C ARG A 50 -12.84 -1.74 5.31
N GLY A 51 -12.73 -0.43 5.03
CA GLY A 51 -13.11 0.65 5.93
C GLY A 51 -12.35 0.64 7.27
N GLY A 52 -12.73 1.58 8.14
CA GLY A 52 -12.18 1.70 9.51
C GLY A 52 -11.42 2.99 9.76
N SER A 53 -10.89 3.13 10.98
CA SER A 53 -10.14 4.31 11.37
C SER A 53 -8.71 4.29 10.80
N ILE A 54 -8.05 5.45 10.79
CA ILE A 54 -6.62 5.56 10.41
C ILE A 54 -5.74 4.69 11.32
N THR A 55 -6.15 4.50 12.57
CA THR A 55 -5.45 3.61 13.52
C THR A 55 -5.56 2.14 13.08
N ASP A 56 -6.75 1.71 12.64
CA ASP A 56 -6.96 0.34 12.15
C ASP A 56 -6.16 0.09 10.86
N LEU A 57 -6.11 1.10 9.99
CA LEU A 57 -5.32 1.05 8.77
C LEU A 57 -3.82 0.90 9.08
N GLY A 58 -3.28 1.67 10.02
CA GLY A 58 -1.88 1.54 10.45
C GLY A 58 -1.56 0.14 10.98
N ARG A 59 -2.44 -0.42 11.81
CA ARG A 59 -2.29 -1.79 12.32
C ARG A 59 -2.29 -2.84 11.20
N ARG A 60 -3.20 -2.71 10.24
CA ARG A 60 -3.30 -3.65 9.10
C ARG A 60 -2.11 -3.57 8.16
N LEU A 61 -1.57 -2.36 7.96
CA LEU A 61 -0.39 -2.12 7.13
C LEU A 61 0.93 -2.42 7.85
N GLY A 62 0.92 -2.65 9.17
CA GLY A 62 2.14 -2.82 9.95
C GLY A 62 2.99 -1.54 10.04
N VAL A 63 2.37 -0.36 9.91
CA VAL A 63 3.05 0.94 9.91
C VAL A 63 2.55 1.82 11.05
N THR A 64 3.27 2.91 11.34
CA THR A 64 2.85 3.88 12.35
C THR A 64 1.57 4.61 11.91
N LYS A 65 0.82 5.15 12.88
CA LYS A 65 -0.37 5.97 12.61
C LYS A 65 -0.07 7.16 11.69
N GLN A 66 1.09 7.78 11.84
CA GLN A 66 1.53 8.91 11.01
C GLN A 66 1.81 8.48 9.57
N ALA A 67 2.49 7.35 9.37
CA ALA A 67 2.71 6.79 8.04
C ALA A 67 1.38 6.43 7.36
N ALA A 68 0.47 5.79 8.08
CA ALA A 68 -0.88 5.49 7.57
C ALA A 68 -1.66 6.76 7.20
N HIS A 69 -1.60 7.81 8.03
CA HIS A 69 -2.24 9.10 7.76
C HIS A 69 -1.68 9.76 6.48
N LYS A 70 -0.36 9.74 6.30
CA LYS A 70 0.29 10.24 5.07
C LYS A 70 -0.21 9.49 3.83
N THR A 71 -0.31 8.15 3.92
CA THR A 71 -0.82 7.33 2.82
C THR A 71 -2.27 7.66 2.48
N VAL A 72 -3.14 7.83 3.49
CA VAL A 72 -4.54 8.22 3.26
C VAL A 72 -4.64 9.58 2.60
N ILE A 73 -3.88 10.57 3.04
CA ILE A 73 -3.86 11.91 2.42
C ILE A 73 -3.44 11.81 0.95
N GLY A 74 -2.40 11.04 0.63
CA GLY A 74 -1.98 10.83 -0.75
C GLY A 74 -3.10 10.23 -1.60
N LEU A 75 -3.76 9.18 -1.10
CA LEU A 75 -4.86 8.53 -1.80
C LEU A 75 -6.13 9.40 -1.92
N GLU A 76 -6.41 10.27 -0.95
CA GLU A 76 -7.48 11.27 -1.05
C GLU A 76 -7.16 12.32 -2.12
N GLY A 77 -5.91 12.81 -2.16
CA GLY A 77 -5.46 13.76 -3.18
C GLY A 77 -5.53 13.20 -4.60
N LEU A 78 -5.35 11.89 -4.74
CA LEU A 78 -5.50 11.17 -6.01
C LEU A 78 -6.95 10.72 -6.30
N GLY A 79 -7.90 10.98 -5.41
CA GLY A 79 -9.32 10.63 -5.60
C GLY A 79 -9.68 9.16 -5.31
N TYR A 80 -8.77 8.34 -4.79
CA TYR A 80 -9.01 6.93 -4.50
C TYR A 80 -9.52 6.64 -3.08
N ALA A 81 -9.46 7.62 -2.19
CA ALA A 81 -9.98 7.49 -0.83
C ALA A 81 -10.87 8.69 -0.47
N ARG A 82 -11.80 8.47 0.46
CA ARG A 82 -12.61 9.54 1.06
C ARG A 82 -12.80 9.26 2.54
N ARG A 83 -12.48 10.22 3.39
CA ARG A 83 -12.90 10.21 4.80
C ARG A 83 -14.42 10.42 4.92
N GLN A 84 -15.07 9.51 5.63
CA GLN A 84 -16.43 9.70 6.11
C GLN A 84 -16.38 10.12 7.58
N PRO A 85 -17.11 11.17 7.98
CA PRO A 85 -17.27 11.51 9.39
C PRO A 85 -17.92 10.32 10.11
N SER A 86 -17.35 9.87 11.23
CA SER A 86 -18.03 8.87 12.05
C SER A 86 -19.16 9.55 12.82
N SER A 87 -20.31 8.88 12.96
CA SER A 87 -21.43 9.37 13.78
C SER A 87 -21.06 9.60 15.26
N THR A 88 -19.93 9.04 15.69
CA THR A 88 -19.39 9.17 17.04
C THR A 88 -18.30 10.24 17.16
N ASP A 89 -17.89 10.89 16.06
CA ASP A 89 -16.84 11.91 16.05
C ASP A 89 -17.40 13.23 16.57
N ARG A 90 -17.48 13.32 17.90
CA ARG A 90 -17.93 14.48 18.68
C ARG A 90 -16.92 15.64 18.66
N ARG A 91 -16.18 15.82 17.56
CA ARG A 91 -15.24 16.93 17.33
C ARG A 91 -15.56 17.70 16.05
N ARG A 92 -16.80 18.21 15.95
CA ARG A 92 -17.13 19.41 15.17
C ARG A 92 -18.21 20.19 15.91
N THR A 93 -17.76 21.03 16.83
CA THR A 93 -18.36 22.33 17.14
C THR A 93 -17.32 23.37 16.77
#